data_AF-A0A367AI96-F1
#
_entry.id   AF-A0A367AI96-F1
#
_cell.length_a   1.000
_cell.length_b   1.000
_cell.length_c   1.000
_cell.angle_alpha   90.00
_cell.angle_beta   90.00
_cell.angle_gamma   90.00
#
_symmetry.space_group_name_H-M   'P 1'
#
loop_
_entity.id
_entity.type
_entity.pdbx_description
1 polymer ?
#
loop_
_entity_poly.entity_id
_entity_poly.type
_entity_poly.pdbx_seq_one_letter_code
_entity_poly.pdbx_strand_id
1 'polypeptide(L)'
;MPSSAARRSPRAAPLARAEEPAGRPDLVPYAVVFGVLTAGVVLYLGWLLLRGDPEAGPLLAVPAGVALAVLLGAGLVWRGVRGGWALLAVASLVPFLGILFVAFLFGALGAGGDMALALLLAVAPLNSLVLALRAPVRAWCTPSRGTRPAGGTRAARRAR
;
A
#
# COMPACT_ATOMS: atom_id res chain seq x y z
N MET A 1 -18.18 27.73 56.39
CA MET A 1 -17.51 27.51 55.08
C MET A 1 -17.78 26.08 54.63
N PRO A 2 -18.64 25.83 53.62
CA PRO A 2 -18.85 24.49 53.11
C PRO A 2 -17.77 24.15 52.06
N SER A 3 -17.00 23.08 52.34
CA SER A 3 -16.00 22.50 51.45
C SER A 3 -16.67 21.85 50.24
N SER A 4 -16.38 22.34 49.04
CA SER A 4 -16.84 21.74 47.79
C SER A 4 -16.06 20.44 47.53
N ALA A 5 -16.74 19.30 47.65
CA ALA A 5 -16.20 18.01 47.24
C ALA A 5 -15.90 18.02 45.73
N ALA A 6 -14.61 18.01 45.38
CA ALA A 6 -14.16 17.90 44.00
C ALA A 6 -14.60 16.53 43.43
N ARG A 7 -15.58 16.55 42.52
CA ARG A 7 -15.96 15.39 41.70
C ARG A 7 -14.74 14.95 40.87
N ARG A 8 -14.07 13.87 41.27
CA ARG A 8 -13.14 13.15 40.40
C ARG A 8 -13.96 12.47 39.32
N SER A 9 -13.85 12.96 38.09
CA SER A 9 -14.44 12.25 36.95
C SER A 9 -13.75 10.88 36.79
N PRO A 10 -14.48 9.84 36.33
CA PRO A 10 -13.88 8.54 36.10
C PRO A 10 -12.89 8.67 34.96
N ARG A 11 -11.61 8.53 35.26
CA ARG A 11 -10.55 8.46 34.25
C ARG A 11 -10.84 7.25 33.37
N ALA A 12 -11.18 7.49 32.10
CA ALA A 12 -11.47 6.44 31.13
C ALA A 12 -10.38 5.36 31.18
N ALA A 13 -10.80 4.11 31.38
CA ALA A 13 -9.90 2.97 31.40
C ALA A 13 -9.12 2.92 30.07
N PRO A 14 -7.79 2.70 30.10
CA PRO A 14 -7.04 2.55 28.87
C PRO A 14 -7.60 1.34 28.12
N LEU A 15 -8.11 1.58 26.91
CA LEU A 15 -8.50 0.52 25.98
C LEU A 15 -7.30 -0.42 25.84
N ALA A 16 -7.48 -1.67 26.29
CA ALA A 16 -6.49 -2.72 26.14
C ALA A 16 -6.16 -2.82 24.65
N ARG A 17 -4.97 -2.32 24.30
CA ARG A 17 -4.44 -2.41 22.95
C ARG A 17 -4.12 -3.88 22.77
N ALA A 18 -4.90 -4.57 21.94
CA ALA A 18 -4.59 -5.94 21.55
C ALA A 18 -3.12 -6.00 21.14
N GLU A 19 -2.38 -6.97 21.68
CA GLU A 19 -1.00 -7.23 21.29
C GLU A 19 -0.96 -7.38 19.77
N GLU A 20 -0.37 -6.40 19.08
CA GLU A 20 -0.10 -6.53 17.65
C GLU A 20 0.86 -7.72 17.49
N PRO A 21 0.56 -8.70 16.64
CA PRO A 21 1.45 -9.82 16.37
C PRO A 21 2.83 -9.27 16.02
N ALA A 22 3.88 -9.75 16.69
CA ALA A 22 5.26 -9.30 16.52
C ALA A 22 5.88 -9.68 15.14
N GLY A 23 5.05 -10.00 14.15
CA GLY A 23 5.44 -10.51 12.84
C GLY A 23 4.88 -9.69 11.69
N ARG A 24 5.34 -10.01 10.47
CA ARG A 24 4.81 -9.40 9.25
C ARG A 24 3.31 -9.71 9.10
N PRO A 25 2.45 -8.73 8.80
CA PRO A 25 1.03 -8.99 8.53
C PRO A 25 0.82 -9.89 7.31
N ASP A 26 -0.17 -10.78 7.37
CA ASP A 26 -0.52 -11.70 6.28
C ASP A 26 -0.86 -11.00 4.96
N LEU A 27 -1.30 -9.73 5.03
CA LEU A 27 -1.62 -8.91 3.85
C LEU A 27 -0.37 -8.42 3.08
N VAL A 28 0.81 -8.40 3.69
CA VAL A 28 2.02 -7.85 3.06
C VAL A 28 2.49 -8.70 1.87
N PRO A 29 2.58 -10.04 1.95
CA PRO A 29 2.88 -10.87 0.77
C PRO A 29 1.91 -10.64 -0.38
N TYR A 30 0.60 -10.56 -0.11
CA TYR A 30 -0.39 -10.27 -1.15
C TYR A 30 -0.16 -8.91 -1.80
N ALA A 31 0.12 -7.87 -1.00
CA ALA A 31 0.43 -6.54 -1.53
C ALA A 31 1.64 -6.56 -2.47
N VAL A 32 2.66 -7.35 -2.14
CA VAL A 32 3.85 -7.53 -2.98
C VAL A 32 3.53 -8.27 -4.28
N VAL A 33 2.79 -9.38 -4.20
CA VAL A 33 2.39 -10.15 -5.39
C VAL A 33 1.57 -9.28 -6.34
N PHE A 34 0.57 -8.55 -5.84
CA PHE A 34 -0.23 -7.65 -6.68
C PHE A 34 0.58 -6.45 -7.19
N GLY A 35 1.57 -5.96 -6.44
CA GLY A 35 2.53 -4.97 -6.93
C GLY A 35 3.34 -5.50 -8.12
N VAL A 36 3.89 -6.71 -8.01
CA VAL A 36 4.63 -7.35 -9.12
C VAL A 36 3.73 -7.59 -10.33
N LEU A 37 2.50 -8.08 -10.12
CA LEU A 37 1.52 -8.25 -11.20
C LEU A 37 1.19 -6.91 -11.87
N THR A 38 1.05 -5.83 -11.09
CA THR A 38 0.83 -4.47 -11.62
C THR A 38 1.99 -4.02 -12.51
N ALA A 39 3.24 -4.24 -12.08
CA ALA A 39 4.41 -3.96 -12.91
C ALA A 39 4.40 -4.77 -14.21
N GLY A 40 4.01 -6.05 -14.14
CA GLY A 40 3.83 -6.90 -15.32
C GLY A 40 2.78 -6.37 -16.30
N VAL A 41 1.63 -5.91 -15.80
CA VAL A 41 0.58 -5.28 -16.62
C VAL A 41 1.12 -4.02 -17.32
N VAL A 42 1.85 -3.17 -16.60
CA VAL A 42 2.44 -1.95 -17.18
C VAL A 42 3.44 -2.26 -18.29
N LEU A 43 4.32 -3.25 -18.07
CA LEU A 43 5.28 -3.68 -19.08
C LEU A 43 4.59 -4.34 -20.28
N TYR A 44 3.53 -5.11 -20.05
CA TYR A 44 2.72 -5.69 -21.11
C TYR A 44 2.07 -4.60 -21.99
N LEU A 45 1.50 -3.56 -21.39
CA LEU A 45 0.95 -2.42 -22.12
C LEU A 45 2.03 -1.67 -22.91
N GLY A 46 3.21 -1.45 -22.31
CA GLY A 46 4.35 -0.86 -23.02
C GLY A 46 4.80 -1.71 -24.20
N TRP A 47 4.85 -3.03 -24.03
CA TRP A 47 5.19 -3.95 -25.10
C TRP A 47 4.14 -3.96 -26.23
N LEU A 48 2.85 -3.89 -25.91
CA LEU A 48 1.78 -3.73 -26.91
C LEU A 48 1.94 -2.42 -27.69
N LEU A 49 2.32 -1.32 -27.02
CA LEU A 49 2.60 -0.05 -27.68
C LEU A 49 3.75 -0.17 -28.67
N LEU A 50 4.88 -0.76 -28.25
CA LEU A 50 6.03 -0.97 -29.13
C LEU A 50 5.70 -1.87 -30.33
N ARG A 51 4.85 -2.87 -30.13
CA ARG A 51 4.42 -3.77 -31.21
C ARG A 51 3.52 -3.05 -32.21
N GLY A 52 2.67 -2.13 -31.75
CA GLY A 52 1.79 -1.34 -32.62
C GLY A 52 2.51 -0.21 -33.35
N ASP A 53 3.52 0.38 -32.70
CA ASP A 53 4.32 1.49 -33.25
C ASP A 53 5.78 1.36 -32.78
N PRO A 54 6.70 0.87 -33.64
CA PRO A 54 8.11 0.73 -33.30
C PRO A 54 8.82 2.06 -33.00
N GLU A 55 8.34 3.17 -33.58
CA GLU A 55 8.88 4.51 -33.35
C GLU A 55 8.51 5.04 -31.95
N ALA A 56 7.58 4.38 -31.25
CA ALA A 56 7.24 4.66 -29.86
C ALA A 56 8.30 4.19 -28.85
N GLY A 57 9.45 3.67 -29.29
CA GLY A 57 10.56 3.24 -28.42
C GLY A 57 10.91 4.22 -27.28
N PRO A 58 11.04 5.54 -27.54
CA PRO A 58 11.30 6.53 -26.47
C PRO A 58 10.17 6.64 -25.44
N LEU A 59 8.91 6.40 -25.83
CA LEU A 59 7.75 6.43 -24.94
C LEU A 59 7.76 5.28 -23.93
N LEU A 60 8.52 4.20 -24.17
CA LEU A 60 8.68 3.08 -23.24
C LEU A 60 9.38 3.45 -21.93
N ALA A 61 10.09 4.57 -21.89
CA ALA A 61 10.67 5.08 -20.66
C ALA A 61 9.60 5.31 -19.58
N VAL A 62 8.39 5.72 -19.98
CA VAL A 62 7.28 5.98 -19.05
C VAL A 62 6.76 4.69 -18.39
N PRO A 63 6.28 3.66 -19.12
CA PRO A 63 5.85 2.41 -18.49
C PRO A 63 6.99 1.70 -17.77
N ALA A 64 8.23 1.75 -18.27
CA ALA A 64 9.38 1.20 -17.56
C ALA A 64 9.62 1.90 -16.21
N GLY A 65 9.56 3.24 -16.18
CA GLY A 65 9.70 4.02 -14.95
C GLY A 65 8.57 3.74 -13.95
N VAL A 66 7.33 3.63 -14.42
CA VAL A 66 6.17 3.29 -13.58
C VAL A 66 6.30 1.87 -13.02
N ALA A 67 6.65 0.89 -13.86
CA ALA A 67 6.87 -0.50 -13.41
C ALA A 67 7.97 -0.58 -12.34
N LEU A 68 9.08 0.14 -12.54
CA LEU A 68 10.16 0.21 -11.57
C LEU A 68 9.69 0.84 -10.24
N ALA A 69 8.93 1.94 -10.31
CA ALA A 69 8.37 2.58 -9.12
C ALA A 69 7.44 1.65 -8.32
N VAL A 70 6.61 0.87 -9.01
CA VAL A 70 5.75 -0.16 -8.38
C VAL A 70 6.59 -1.24 -7.71
N LEU A 71 7.62 -1.76 -8.37
CA LEU A 71 8.52 -2.77 -7.81
C LEU A 71 9.28 -2.25 -6.59
N LEU A 72 9.76 -1.00 -6.64
CA LEU A 72 10.38 -0.34 -5.50
C LEU A 72 9.38 -0.19 -4.34
N GLY A 73 8.15 0.27 -4.62
CA GLY A 73 7.08 0.33 -3.63
C GLY A 73 6.81 -1.02 -2.97
N ALA A 74 6.68 -2.08 -3.76
CA ALA A 74 6.49 -3.44 -3.27
C ALA A 74 7.67 -3.91 -2.40
N GLY A 75 8.90 -3.66 -2.83
CA GLY A 75 10.10 -3.99 -2.05
C GLY A 75 10.19 -3.21 -0.73
N LEU A 76 9.80 -1.94 -0.72
CA LEU A 76 9.73 -1.13 0.50
C LEU A 76 8.64 -1.64 1.45
N VAL A 77 7.47 -2.02 0.93
CA VAL A 77 6.37 -2.64 1.70
C VAL A 77 6.81 -3.98 2.30
N TRP A 78 7.49 -4.81 1.52
CA TRP A 78 8.08 -6.06 2.01
C TRP A 78 8.99 -5.75 3.21
N ARG A 79 9.92 -4.80 3.08
CA ARG A 79 10.88 -4.44 4.13
C ARG A 79 10.29 -3.67 5.31
N GLY A 80 9.01 -3.24 5.25
CA GLY A 80 8.39 -2.41 6.29
C GLY A 80 8.97 -1.00 6.36
N VAL A 81 9.51 -0.50 5.24
CA VAL A 81 10.16 0.82 5.20
C VAL A 81 9.12 1.92 5.31
N ARG A 82 9.49 2.99 6.05
CA ARG A 82 8.65 4.18 6.22
C ARG A 82 8.19 4.71 4.86
N GLY A 83 6.87 4.75 4.66
CA GLY A 83 6.27 5.31 3.45
C GLY A 83 6.28 4.40 2.22
N GLY A 84 6.74 3.14 2.33
CA GLY A 84 6.67 2.16 1.24
C GLY A 84 5.24 1.97 0.72
N TRP A 85 4.27 1.96 1.63
CA TRP A 85 2.84 1.90 1.31
C TRP A 85 2.36 3.06 0.43
N ALA A 86 2.88 4.28 0.65
CA ALA A 86 2.47 5.46 -0.11
C ALA A 86 3.05 5.42 -1.52
N LEU A 87 4.32 5.01 -1.67
CA LEU A 87 4.91 4.83 -2.99
C LEU A 87 4.15 3.77 -3.78
N LEU A 88 3.87 2.61 -3.19
CA LEU A 88 3.12 1.54 -3.86
C LEU A 88 1.71 2.01 -4.27
N ALA A 89 1.02 2.73 -3.40
CA ALA A 89 -0.31 3.27 -3.69
C ALA A 89 -0.28 4.27 -4.85
N VAL A 90 0.59 5.28 -4.80
CA VAL A 90 0.71 6.29 -5.87
C VAL A 90 1.14 5.65 -7.18
N ALA A 91 2.14 4.76 -7.15
CA ALA A 91 2.64 4.07 -8.33
C ALA A 91 1.61 3.11 -8.93
N SER A 92 0.71 2.53 -8.13
CA SER A 92 -0.40 1.68 -8.62
C SER A 92 -1.62 2.46 -9.09
N LEU A 93 -1.81 3.68 -8.58
CA LEU A 93 -2.91 4.56 -9.00
C LEU A 93 -2.74 5.00 -10.46
N VAL A 94 -1.52 5.34 -10.87
CA VAL A 94 -1.21 5.76 -12.24
C VAL A 94 -1.67 4.72 -13.29
N PRO A 95 -1.24 3.45 -13.24
CA PRO A 95 -1.69 2.45 -14.21
C PRO A 95 -3.17 2.11 -14.07
N PHE A 96 -3.74 2.17 -12.85
CA PHE A 96 -5.19 1.99 -12.68
C PHE A 96 -5.98 3.03 -13.48
N LEU A 97 -5.65 4.32 -13.32
CA LEU A 97 -6.32 5.40 -14.05
C LEU A 97 -6.08 5.30 -15.56
N GLY A 98 -4.85 4.98 -15.99
CA GLY A 98 -4.53 4.78 -17.40
C GLY A 98 -5.37 3.67 -18.03
N ILE A 99 -5.52 2.53 -17.35
CA ILE A 99 -6.33 1.41 -17.84
C ILE A 99 -7.82 1.77 -17.88
N LEU A 100 -8.34 2.49 -16.87
CA LEU A 100 -9.74 2.95 -16.89
C LEU A 100 -10.01 3.90 -18.06
N PHE A 101 -9.06 4.80 -18.36
CA PHE A 101 -9.16 5.67 -19.52
C PHE A 101 -9.18 4.88 -20.83
N VAL A 102 -8.31 3.88 -20.99
CA VAL A 102 -8.30 3.00 -22.16
C VAL A 102 -9.59 2.18 -22.27
N ALA A 103 -10.09 1.62 -21.16
CA ALA A 103 -11.35 0.89 -21.14
C ALA A 103 -12.53 1.78 -21.56
N PHE A 104 -12.55 3.03 -21.09
CA PHE A 104 -13.54 4.03 -21.50
C PHE A 104 -13.46 4.29 -23.02
N LEU A 105 -12.26 4.46 -23.58
CA LEU A 105 -12.09 4.63 -25.03
C LEU A 105 -12.62 3.42 -25.81
N PHE A 106 -12.29 2.19 -25.39
CA PHE A 106 -12.81 0.99 -26.03
C PHE A 106 -14.34 0.89 -25.95
N GLY A 107 -14.92 1.23 -24.80
CA GLY A 107 -16.37 1.30 -24.63
C GLY A 107 -17.01 2.33 -25.56
N ALA A 108 -16.44 3.54 -25.63
CA ALA A 108 -16.91 4.62 -26.49
C ALA A 108 -16.81 4.28 -27.99
N LEU A 109 -15.81 3.46 -28.37
CA LEU A 109 -15.60 2.98 -29.74
C LEU A 109 -16.41 1.71 -30.07
N GLY A 110 -17.20 1.18 -29.13
CA GLY A 110 -17.98 -0.05 -29.32
C GLY A 110 -17.17 -1.35 -29.27
N ALA A 111 -15.89 -1.29 -28.89
CA ALA A 111 -14.99 -2.43 -28.73
C ALA A 111 -15.21 -3.12 -27.38
N GLY A 112 -16.39 -3.70 -27.17
CA GLY A 112 -16.80 -4.28 -25.88
C GLY A 112 -15.89 -5.40 -25.36
N GLY A 113 -15.30 -6.20 -26.27
CA GLY A 113 -14.35 -7.25 -25.90
C GLY A 113 -13.05 -6.69 -25.32
N ASP A 114 -12.45 -5.71 -25.99
CA ASP A 114 -11.22 -5.05 -25.54
C ASP A 114 -11.46 -4.22 -24.27
N MET A 115 -12.64 -3.61 -24.12
CA MET A 115 -13.06 -2.98 -22.87
C MET A 115 -13.07 -3.99 -21.71
N ALA A 116 -13.67 -5.16 -21.89
CA ALA A 116 -13.71 -6.19 -20.85
C ALA A 116 -12.30 -6.68 -20.48
N LEU A 117 -11.42 -6.85 -21.46
CA LEU A 117 -10.02 -7.21 -21.24
C LEU A 117 -9.25 -6.11 -20.50
N ALA A 118 -9.46 -4.83 -20.85
CA ALA A 118 -8.87 -3.71 -20.14
C ALA A 118 -9.33 -3.66 -18.68
N LEU A 119 -10.63 -3.86 -18.42
CA LEU A 119 -11.16 -3.94 -17.06
C LEU A 119 -10.57 -5.11 -16.27
N LEU A 120 -10.33 -6.26 -16.92
CA LEU A 120 -9.66 -7.40 -16.30
C LEU A 120 -8.21 -7.06 -15.91
N LEU A 121 -7.48 -6.33 -16.77
CA LEU A 121 -6.12 -5.86 -16.46
C LEU A 121 -6.10 -4.88 -15.29
N ALA A 122 -7.17 -4.11 -15.06
CA ALA A 122 -7.28 -3.17 -13.94
C ALA A 122 -7.34 -3.85 -12.56
N VAL A 123 -7.64 -5.16 -12.50
CA VAL A 123 -7.75 -5.91 -11.24
C VAL A 123 -6.43 -5.93 -10.46
N ALA A 124 -5.29 -6.08 -11.15
CA ALA A 124 -3.99 -6.09 -10.51
C ALA A 124 -3.64 -4.75 -9.82
N PRO A 125 -3.65 -3.59 -10.51
CA PRO A 125 -3.38 -2.31 -9.88
C PRO A 125 -4.44 -1.92 -8.84
N LEU A 126 -5.71 -2.30 -9.04
CA LEU A 126 -6.76 -2.08 -8.04
C LEU A 126 -6.46 -2.82 -6.72
N ASN A 127 -6.13 -4.11 -6.79
CA ASN A 127 -5.79 -4.89 -5.60
C ASN A 127 -4.51 -4.40 -4.93
N SER A 128 -3.48 -4.04 -5.73
CA SER A 128 -2.26 -3.42 -5.21
C SER A 128 -2.57 -2.13 -4.44
N LEU A 129 -3.38 -1.25 -5.02
CA LEU A 129 -3.82 0.00 -4.41
C LEU A 129 -4.62 -0.22 -3.12
N VAL A 130 -5.62 -1.11 -3.16
CA VAL A 130 -6.44 -1.44 -1.99
C VAL A 130 -5.57 -1.98 -0.86
N LEU A 131 -4.69 -2.94 -1.15
CA LEU A 131 -3.82 -3.55 -0.15
C LEU A 131 -2.81 -2.56 0.43
N ALA A 132 -2.23 -1.68 -0.39
CA ALA A 132 -1.34 -0.62 0.07
C ALA A 132 -2.03 0.36 1.05
N LEU A 133 -3.33 0.61 0.86
CA LEU A 133 -4.13 1.50 1.70
C LEU A 133 -4.68 0.84 2.97
N ARG A 134 -4.63 -0.50 3.09
CA ARG A 134 -5.13 -1.21 4.26
C ARG A 134 -4.32 -0.87 5.52
N ALA A 135 -5.01 -0.73 6.64
CA ALA A 135 -4.41 -0.36 7.93
C ALA A 135 -3.23 -1.26 8.35
N PRO A 136 -3.27 -2.60 8.21
CA PRO A 136 -2.14 -3.45 8.57
C PRO A 136 -0.87 -3.19 7.75
N VAL A 137 -1.01 -2.94 6.44
CA VAL A 137 0.12 -2.63 5.56
C VAL A 137 0.68 -1.24 5.85
N ARG A 138 -0.19 -0.26 6.10
CA ARG A 138 0.21 1.09 6.51
C ARG A 138 0.93 1.09 7.85
N ALA A 139 0.40 0.38 8.85
CA ALA A 139 0.99 0.24 10.18
C ALA A 139 2.39 -0.39 10.10
N TRP A 140 2.52 -1.47 9.33
CA TRP A 140 3.80 -2.13 9.04
C TRP A 140 4.84 -1.19 8.42
N CYS A 141 4.41 -0.28 7.54
CA CYS A 141 5.27 0.70 6.87
C CYS A 141 5.30 2.05 7.58
N THR A 142 4.80 2.17 8.81
CA THR A 142 4.97 3.36 9.64
C THR A 142 5.98 3.08 10.72
N PRO A 143 6.86 4.05 11.06
CA PRO A 143 7.75 3.89 12.20
C PRO A 143 6.87 3.69 13.41
N SER A 144 7.02 2.55 14.07
CA SER A 144 6.38 2.29 15.35
C SER A 144 6.81 3.39 16.31
N ARG A 145 5.93 4.37 16.56
CA ARG A 145 6.16 5.38 17.60
C ARG A 145 6.04 4.65 18.93
N GLY A 146 7.15 4.11 19.40
CA GLY A 146 7.36 3.73 20.78
C GLY A 146 6.78 2.39 21.19
N THR A 147 7.39 1.30 20.72
CA THR A 147 7.68 0.19 21.64
C THR A 147 8.85 0.62 22.53
N ARG A 148 8.56 1.55 23.46
CA ARG A 148 9.40 1.73 24.64
C ARG A 148 9.28 0.40 25.41
N PRO A 149 10.37 -0.31 25.74
CA PRO A 149 10.26 -1.53 26.54
C PRO A 149 9.59 -1.15 27.86
N ALA A 150 8.39 -1.64 28.09
CA ALA A 150 7.76 -1.61 29.39
C ALA A 150 8.42 -2.71 30.23
N GLY A 151 9.51 -2.38 30.94
CA GLY A 151 10.10 -3.33 31.89
C GLY A 151 11.62 -3.31 31.91
N GLY A 152 12.18 -2.41 32.70
CA GLY A 152 13.57 -2.40 33.11
C GLY A 152 13.69 -1.98 34.57
N THR A 153 13.11 -2.78 35.45
CA THR A 153 13.60 -3.05 36.82
C THR A 153 14.17 -1.86 37.63
N ARG A 154 13.31 -0.94 38.07
CA ARG A 154 13.57 -0.09 39.26
C ARG A 154 13.14 -0.77 40.58
N ALA A 155 13.32 -2.09 40.68
CA ALA A 155 12.98 -2.88 41.87
C ALA A 155 14.23 -3.50 42.55
N ALA A 156 15.44 -3.04 42.22
CA ALA A 156 16.68 -3.52 42.82
C ALA A 156 17.32 -2.52 43.82
N ARG A 157 16.54 -1.61 44.40
CA ARG A 157 17.06 -0.60 45.36
C ARG A 157 16.20 -0.48 46.63
N ARG A 158 15.78 -1.61 47.20
CA ARG A 158 15.16 -1.66 48.54
C ARG A 158 15.32 -2.99 49.28
N ALA A 159 16.43 -3.69 49.03
CA ALA A 159 16.85 -4.81 49.85
C ALA A 159 18.38 -4.93 49.81
N ARG A 160 19.05 -4.07 50.58
CA ARG A 160 20.34 -4.28 51.24
C ARG A 160 20.63 -3.08 52.12
#